data_AF-A0A6G0UBH8-F1
#
_entry.id   AF-A0A6G0UBH8-F1
#
_cell.length_a   1.000
_cell.length_b   1.000
_cell.length_c   1.000
_cell.angle_alpha   90.00
_cell.angle_beta   90.00
_cell.angle_gamma   90.00
#
_symmetry.space_group_name_H-M   'P 1'
#
loop_
_entity.id
_entity.type
_entity.pdbx_description
1 polymer ?
#
loop_
_entity_poly.entity_id
_entity_poly.type
_entity_poly.pdbx_seq_one_letter_code
_entity_poly.pdbx_strand_id
1 'polypeptide(L)'
;MAPGGKSAGKAMKKSSGKAQKNITKSDKKRKPKRKESYAIYIYKVLKQVHPDTGVSSKAMSIMNSFVNDLFERIAAESSRLAHYNKRSTITSREIQTAVRLLLPGELAKHAVSEVIVSMDKSNSTYQIKCLPAINFVQKIGVYESKNRYFVVGSNNARTKYRILKIDRTEGHDLTIVDDRVEYTELDMINSLNVGLHRNTSLNKIASAFGIVGFVRLLEGYYMILITKRRRVAVIGREIIYKIEDTSMIYLPNDAYRIPNVNEPRYLKIFQSVDLSSNFYFSYSYDVTHTLQVNMSIAQNVPNDLSGDTVFVTRSCPNKIFVWNDYLLKDVRDKLHPDWILNIMHGFISQSNVSIFGRPIYITLIARRSNRYAGTRFLKRGANKNGEVGNEVETEQIVQDHGASCQNNMYISSFLQMRGSVPGLWSQDISKMVPKPTISFELIDPFHEIPGE
;
A
#
# COMPACT_ATOMS: atom_id res chain seq x y z
N MET A 1 -92.51 -77.87 -17.77
CA MET A 1 -92.15 -76.99 -18.91
C MET A 1 -92.36 -75.56 -18.44
N ALA A 2 -91.29 -74.91 -17.98
CA ALA A 2 -91.36 -73.64 -17.24
C ALA A 2 -91.20 -72.43 -18.19
N PRO A 3 -92.05 -71.39 -18.07
CA PRO A 3 -92.03 -70.17 -18.89
C PRO A 3 -91.60 -68.91 -18.10
N GLY A 4 -91.41 -67.79 -18.82
CA GLY A 4 -91.45 -66.40 -18.29
C GLY A 4 -90.22 -65.56 -18.65
N GLY A 5 -90.26 -64.31 -19.14
CA GLY A 5 -91.35 -63.35 -19.34
C GLY A 5 -91.02 -61.95 -18.76
N LYS A 6 -90.62 -60.99 -19.63
CA LYS A 6 -90.84 -59.51 -19.60
C LYS A 6 -90.28 -58.58 -18.48
N SER A 7 -90.08 -57.31 -18.94
CA SER A 7 -90.03 -55.98 -18.27
C SER A 7 -88.64 -55.47 -17.81
N ALA A 8 -88.12 -54.28 -18.18
CA ALA A 8 -88.63 -52.90 -18.32
C ALA A 8 -88.94 -52.19 -16.99
N GLY A 9 -88.06 -51.25 -16.58
CA GLY A 9 -88.27 -50.33 -15.45
C GLY A 9 -86.99 -49.53 -15.12
N LYS A 10 -86.77 -48.38 -15.78
CA LYS A 10 -87.02 -46.99 -15.32
C LYS A 10 -85.79 -46.28 -14.73
N ALA A 11 -85.20 -45.46 -15.59
CA ALA A 11 -84.43 -44.27 -15.24
C ALA A 11 -85.35 -43.11 -14.81
N MET A 12 -84.90 -42.31 -13.83
CA MET A 12 -85.16 -40.89 -13.48
C MET A 12 -85.19 -40.72 -11.95
N LYS A 13 -84.56 -39.72 -11.31
CA LYS A 13 -83.81 -38.56 -11.79
C LYS A 13 -83.10 -37.85 -10.61
N LYS A 14 -82.15 -36.97 -10.99
CA LYS A 14 -81.67 -35.74 -10.33
C LYS A 14 -80.68 -35.89 -9.17
N SER A 15 -79.65 -35.06 -9.04
CA SER A 15 -79.03 -34.02 -9.88
C SER A 15 -77.91 -33.40 -9.05
N SER A 16 -76.73 -33.13 -9.61
CA SER A 16 -75.92 -32.01 -9.11
C SER A 16 -74.87 -31.58 -10.15
N GLY A 17 -74.93 -30.29 -10.47
CA GLY A 17 -74.19 -29.57 -11.48
C GLY A 17 -72.67 -29.64 -11.42
N LYS A 18 -72.09 -29.26 -12.57
CA LYS A 18 -70.68 -28.99 -12.84
C LYS A 18 -70.07 -27.99 -11.85
N ALA A 19 -68.80 -28.22 -11.48
CA ALA A 19 -67.84 -27.16 -11.17
C ALA A 19 -66.45 -27.57 -11.70
N GLN A 20 -65.71 -26.59 -12.20
CA GLN A 20 -64.53 -26.69 -13.07
C GLN A 20 -63.34 -27.49 -12.49
N LYS A 21 -62.63 -28.23 -13.36
CA LYS A 21 -61.31 -28.80 -13.06
C LYS A 21 -60.28 -27.68 -12.89
N ASN A 22 -59.84 -27.45 -11.66
CA ASN A 22 -58.57 -26.79 -11.38
C ASN A 22 -57.41 -27.76 -11.64
N ILE A 23 -56.46 -27.33 -12.44
CA ILE A 23 -55.20 -28.03 -12.73
C ILE A 23 -54.34 -28.01 -11.47
N THR A 24 -54.20 -29.14 -10.78
CA THR A 24 -53.16 -29.32 -9.75
C THR A 24 -51.89 -29.88 -10.38
N LYS A 25 -50.82 -29.10 -10.24
CA LYS A 25 -49.45 -29.37 -10.71
C LYS A 25 -48.94 -30.73 -10.24
N SER A 26 -48.22 -31.39 -11.14
CA SER A 26 -47.44 -32.59 -10.94
C SER A 26 -46.45 -32.48 -9.77
N ASP A 27 -46.48 -33.48 -8.88
CA ASP A 27 -45.51 -33.68 -7.81
C ASP A 27 -44.10 -33.93 -8.38
N LYS A 28 -43.25 -32.89 -8.35
CA LYS A 28 -41.80 -33.04 -8.51
C LYS A 28 -41.23 -33.61 -7.21
N LYS A 29 -40.74 -34.86 -7.25
CA LYS A 29 -39.91 -35.46 -6.18
C LYS A 29 -38.81 -34.47 -5.75
N ARG A 30 -38.90 -33.95 -4.52
CA ARG A 30 -37.87 -33.09 -3.92
C ARG A 30 -36.55 -33.86 -3.85
N LYS A 31 -35.48 -33.28 -4.41
CA LYS A 31 -34.10 -33.79 -4.22
C LYS A 31 -33.80 -33.86 -2.71
N PRO A 32 -33.14 -34.93 -2.22
CA PRO A 32 -32.80 -35.03 -0.80
C PRO A 32 -31.86 -33.89 -0.40
N LYS A 33 -32.21 -33.15 0.67
CA LYS A 33 -31.31 -32.17 1.27
C LYS A 33 -30.04 -32.91 1.73
N ARG A 34 -28.87 -32.35 1.42
CA ARG A 34 -27.58 -32.83 1.92
C ARG A 34 -27.64 -32.84 3.45
N LYS A 35 -27.60 -34.02 4.06
CA LYS A 35 -27.46 -34.14 5.52
C LYS A 35 -26.01 -33.84 5.85
N GLU A 36 -25.77 -32.74 6.55
CA GLU A 36 -24.46 -32.44 7.10
C GLU A 36 -24.16 -33.46 8.19
N SER A 37 -22.96 -34.06 8.12
CA SER A 37 -22.52 -35.07 9.06
C SER A 37 -21.05 -34.89 9.36
N TYR A 38 -20.70 -35.08 10.61
CA TYR A 38 -19.33 -35.05 11.11
C TYR A 38 -18.58 -36.38 10.87
N ALA A 39 -19.20 -37.37 10.22
CA ALA A 39 -18.66 -38.72 10.09
C ALA A 39 -17.25 -38.77 9.47
N ILE A 40 -16.97 -37.92 8.48
CA ILE A 40 -15.63 -37.84 7.85
C ILE A 40 -14.60 -37.32 8.85
N TYR A 41 -14.94 -36.33 9.66
CA TYR A 41 -14.03 -35.73 10.65
C TYR A 41 -13.80 -36.68 11.82
N ILE A 42 -14.86 -37.33 12.31
CA ILE A 42 -14.78 -38.35 13.38
C ILE A 42 -13.87 -39.50 12.92
N TYR A 43 -14.01 -39.96 11.67
CA TYR A 43 -13.14 -40.99 11.10
C TYR A 43 -11.67 -40.53 11.01
N LYS A 44 -11.42 -39.29 10.56
CA LYS A 44 -10.06 -38.73 10.50
C LYS A 44 -9.40 -38.64 11.87
N VAL A 45 -10.12 -38.15 12.88
CA VAL A 45 -9.61 -38.05 14.26
C VAL A 45 -9.33 -39.44 14.85
N LEU A 46 -10.21 -40.42 14.60
CA LEU A 46 -9.97 -41.80 15.04
C LEU A 46 -8.68 -42.37 14.44
N LYS A 47 -8.44 -42.16 13.14
CA LYS A 47 -7.23 -42.64 12.46
C LYS A 47 -5.95 -41.93 12.87
N GLN A 48 -6.03 -40.70 13.38
CA GLN A 48 -4.88 -39.99 13.94
C GLN A 48 -4.38 -40.60 15.25
N VAL A 49 -5.29 -41.12 16.08
CA VAL A 49 -4.94 -41.70 17.39
C VAL A 49 -4.72 -43.22 17.29
N HIS A 50 -5.54 -43.93 16.49
CA HIS A 50 -5.46 -45.38 16.31
C HIS A 50 -5.60 -45.78 14.81
N PRO A 51 -4.48 -45.91 14.07
CA PRO A 51 -4.48 -46.20 12.64
C PRO A 51 -5.16 -47.53 12.27
N ASP A 52 -5.05 -48.55 13.11
CA ASP A 52 -5.49 -49.91 12.80
C ASP A 52 -6.92 -50.23 13.27
N THR A 53 -7.58 -49.30 13.97
CA THR A 53 -8.94 -49.49 14.51
C THR A 53 -10.01 -49.06 13.51
N GLY A 54 -11.06 -49.87 13.35
CA GLY A 54 -12.26 -49.55 12.58
C GLY A 54 -13.43 -49.15 13.47
N VAL A 55 -14.41 -48.42 12.92
CA VAL A 55 -15.64 -48.02 13.62
C VAL A 55 -16.86 -48.51 12.84
N SER A 56 -17.83 -49.11 13.54
CA SER A 56 -19.06 -49.60 12.90
C SER A 56 -19.96 -48.45 12.48
N SER A 57 -20.82 -48.69 11.48
CA SER A 57 -21.80 -47.69 11.01
C SER A 57 -22.76 -47.22 12.11
N LYS A 58 -23.15 -48.13 13.02
CA LYS A 58 -23.99 -47.83 14.18
C LYS A 58 -23.26 -46.93 15.19
N ALA A 59 -22.01 -47.25 15.51
CA ALA A 59 -21.18 -46.41 16.39
C ALA A 59 -20.92 -45.03 15.80
N MET A 60 -20.68 -44.94 14.48
CA MET A 60 -20.52 -43.66 13.78
C MET A 60 -21.79 -42.79 13.86
N SER A 61 -22.97 -43.39 13.72
CA SER A 61 -24.25 -42.67 13.86
C SER A 61 -24.44 -42.10 15.27
N ILE A 62 -24.06 -42.87 16.31
CA ILE A 62 -24.10 -42.42 17.70
C ILE A 62 -23.14 -41.25 17.92
N MET A 63 -21.89 -41.36 17.47
CA MET A 63 -20.90 -40.29 17.59
C MET A 63 -21.31 -39.01 16.86
N ASN A 64 -21.87 -39.14 15.65
CA ASN A 64 -22.39 -37.98 14.92
C ASN A 64 -23.55 -37.31 15.65
N SER A 65 -24.45 -38.09 16.26
CA SER A 65 -25.56 -37.55 17.05
C SER A 65 -25.07 -36.87 18.32
N PHE A 66 -24.07 -37.45 18.98
CA PHE A 66 -23.42 -36.88 20.16
C PHE A 66 -22.78 -35.51 19.88
N VAL A 67 -22.05 -35.36 18.76
CA VAL A 67 -21.45 -34.07 18.37
C VAL A 67 -22.52 -33.01 18.13
N ASN A 68 -23.63 -33.37 17.47
CA ASN A 68 -24.74 -32.44 17.23
C ASN A 68 -25.42 -32.00 18.54
N ASP A 69 -25.71 -32.94 19.45
CA ASP A 69 -26.29 -32.62 20.76
C ASP A 69 -25.37 -31.71 21.57
N LEU A 70 -24.07 -31.99 21.59
CA LEU A 70 -23.11 -31.14 22.29
C LEU A 70 -23.00 -29.74 21.66
N PHE A 71 -23.02 -29.65 20.33
CA PHE A 71 -23.00 -28.38 19.61
C PHE A 71 -24.23 -27.52 19.94
N GLU A 72 -25.43 -28.09 19.89
CA GLU A 72 -26.66 -27.38 20.20
C GLU A 72 -26.69 -26.90 21.65
N ARG A 73 -26.22 -27.72 22.60
CA ARG A 73 -26.11 -27.34 24.01
C ARG A 73 -25.15 -26.18 24.21
N ILE A 74 -23.95 -26.24 23.64
CA ILE A 74 -22.95 -25.16 23.77
C ILE A 74 -23.47 -23.87 23.13
N ALA A 75 -24.08 -23.96 21.94
CA ALA A 75 -24.62 -22.80 21.23
C ALA A 75 -25.77 -22.14 22.00
N ALA A 76 -26.71 -22.94 22.52
CA ALA A 76 -27.84 -22.45 23.30
C ALA A 76 -27.37 -21.74 24.59
N GLU A 77 -26.41 -22.34 25.30
CA GLU A 77 -25.91 -21.76 26.55
C GLU A 77 -25.04 -20.51 26.30
N SER A 78 -24.23 -20.51 25.23
CA SER A 78 -23.47 -19.33 24.80
C SER A 78 -24.40 -18.16 24.41
N SER A 79 -25.52 -18.45 23.74
CA SER A 79 -26.54 -17.46 23.40
C SER A 79 -27.19 -16.86 24.64
N ARG A 80 -27.57 -17.69 25.62
CA ARG A 80 -28.09 -17.20 26.92
C ARG A 80 -27.10 -16.30 27.64
N LEU A 81 -25.81 -16.68 27.69
CA LEU A 81 -24.75 -15.89 28.29
C LEU A 81 -24.56 -14.53 27.60
N ALA A 82 -24.64 -14.48 26.26
CA ALA A 82 -24.59 -13.23 25.52
C ALA A 82 -25.79 -12.32 25.88
N HIS A 83 -26.99 -12.90 25.97
CA HIS A 83 -28.20 -12.18 26.37
C HIS A 83 -28.14 -11.65 27.81
N TYR A 84 -27.62 -12.43 28.77
CA TYR A 84 -27.41 -11.97 30.15
C TYR A 84 -26.50 -10.74 30.22
N ASN A 85 -25.47 -10.69 29.37
CA ASN A 85 -24.54 -9.57 29.27
C ASN A 85 -25.06 -8.42 28.38
N LYS A 86 -26.33 -8.46 27.93
CA LYS A 86 -26.94 -7.49 27.00
C LYS A 86 -26.14 -7.29 25.70
N ARG A 87 -25.47 -8.35 25.22
CA ARG A 87 -24.73 -8.36 23.96
C ARG A 87 -25.50 -9.12 22.89
N SER A 88 -25.48 -8.63 21.65
CA SER A 88 -26.07 -9.29 20.49
C SER A 88 -25.07 -10.17 19.73
N THR A 89 -23.85 -10.33 20.25
CA THR A 89 -22.76 -11.08 19.61
C THR A 89 -22.18 -12.10 20.59
N ILE A 90 -22.06 -13.36 20.16
CA ILE A 90 -21.40 -14.44 20.91
C ILE A 90 -19.90 -14.33 20.64
N THR A 91 -19.10 -14.05 21.67
CA THR A 91 -17.64 -14.04 21.57
C THR A 91 -17.06 -15.38 22.06
N SER A 92 -15.76 -15.59 21.84
CA SER A 92 -15.04 -16.77 22.36
C SER A 92 -15.15 -16.91 23.88
N ARG A 93 -15.35 -15.81 24.61
CA ARG A 93 -15.56 -15.82 26.06
C ARG A 93 -16.87 -16.49 26.47
N GLU A 94 -17.99 -16.21 25.78
CA GLU A 94 -19.27 -16.86 26.06
C GLU A 94 -19.20 -18.37 25.76
N ILE A 95 -18.51 -18.76 24.67
CA ILE A 95 -18.30 -20.17 24.32
C ILE A 95 -17.45 -20.88 25.38
N GLN A 96 -16.32 -20.30 25.80
CA GLN A 96 -15.48 -20.89 26.86
C GLN A 96 -16.23 -21.04 28.18
N THR A 97 -17.09 -20.07 28.51
CA THR A 97 -17.89 -20.12 29.74
C THR A 97 -18.98 -21.18 29.63
N ALA A 98 -19.68 -21.28 28.49
CA ALA A 98 -20.66 -22.33 28.23
C ALA A 98 -20.05 -23.75 28.33
N VAL A 99 -18.84 -23.94 27.78
CA VAL A 99 -18.11 -25.23 27.87
C VAL A 99 -17.81 -25.61 29.32
N ARG A 100 -17.43 -24.64 30.16
CA ARG A 100 -17.20 -24.87 31.60
C ARG A 100 -18.48 -25.20 32.38
N LEU A 101 -19.63 -24.72 31.94
CA LEU A 101 -20.92 -25.00 32.56
C LEU A 101 -21.47 -26.38 32.15
N LEU A 102 -21.22 -26.79 30.91
CA LEU A 102 -21.80 -28.01 30.34
C LEU A 102 -20.95 -29.26 30.58
N LEU A 103 -19.63 -29.14 30.67
CA LEU A 103 -18.72 -30.27 30.85
C LEU A 103 -18.27 -30.42 32.30
N PRO A 104 -18.09 -31.67 32.80
CA PRO A 104 -17.65 -31.91 34.17
C PRO A 104 -16.13 -31.68 34.34
N GLY A 105 -15.75 -31.00 35.42
CA GLY A 105 -14.41 -31.01 36.02
C GLY A 105 -13.23 -30.95 35.04
N GLU A 106 -12.45 -32.05 34.99
CA GLU A 106 -11.24 -32.16 34.16
C GLU A 106 -11.53 -32.08 32.65
N LEU A 107 -12.69 -32.56 32.18
CA LEU A 107 -13.05 -32.50 30.75
C LEU A 107 -13.24 -31.05 30.29
N ALA A 108 -13.81 -30.20 31.16
CA ALA A 108 -13.95 -28.78 30.89
C ALA A 108 -12.59 -28.07 30.77
N LYS A 109 -11.60 -28.46 31.60
CA LYS A 109 -10.25 -27.89 31.54
C LYS A 109 -9.57 -28.20 30.22
N HIS A 110 -9.59 -29.46 29.79
CA HIS A 110 -9.03 -29.89 28.51
C HIS A 110 -9.74 -29.25 27.31
N ALA A 111 -11.07 -29.16 27.34
CA ALA A 111 -11.83 -28.51 26.28
C ALA A 111 -11.47 -27.02 26.15
N VAL A 112 -11.30 -26.31 27.27
CA VAL A 112 -10.89 -24.90 27.26
C VAL A 112 -9.45 -24.71 26.79
N SER A 113 -8.52 -25.60 27.15
CA SER A 113 -7.14 -25.51 26.65
C SER A 113 -7.07 -25.69 25.13
N GLU A 114 -7.80 -26.66 24.57
CA GLU A 114 -7.87 -26.87 23.11
C GLU A 114 -8.47 -25.67 22.38
N VAL A 115 -9.47 -25.00 22.97
CA VAL A 115 -10.05 -23.76 22.44
C VAL A 115 -9.00 -22.64 22.39
N ILE A 116 -8.22 -22.46 23.46
CA ILE A 116 -7.17 -21.42 23.51
C ILE A 116 -6.09 -21.71 22.46
N VAL A 117 -5.61 -22.95 22.37
CA VAL A 117 -4.60 -23.36 21.37
C VAL A 117 -5.11 -23.14 19.94
N SER A 118 -6.38 -23.46 19.67
CA SER A 118 -6.99 -23.25 18.35
C SER A 118 -7.16 -21.77 18.02
N MET A 119 -7.51 -20.95 19.02
CA MET A 119 -7.60 -19.48 18.87
C MET A 119 -6.21 -18.86 18.61
N ASP A 120 -5.19 -19.31 19.31
CA ASP A 120 -3.81 -18.84 19.09
C ASP A 120 -3.28 -19.27 17.73
N LYS A 121 -3.64 -20.48 17.27
CA LYS A 121 -3.28 -20.97 15.93
C LYS A 121 -4.01 -20.23 14.81
N SER A 122 -5.25 -19.81 15.02
CA SER A 122 -6.01 -18.99 14.05
C SER A 122 -5.60 -17.51 14.08
N ASN A 123 -5.12 -17.02 15.22
CA ASN A 123 -4.50 -15.69 15.34
C ASN A 123 -3.04 -15.64 14.88
N SER A 124 -2.35 -16.79 14.82
CA SER A 124 -1.12 -16.95 14.04
C SER A 124 -1.45 -16.94 12.55
N THR A 125 -1.88 -15.78 12.04
CA THR A 125 -1.70 -15.46 10.63
C THR A 125 -0.23 -15.73 10.31
N TYR A 126 0.04 -16.58 9.31
CA TYR A 126 1.37 -16.74 8.74
C TYR A 126 1.98 -15.35 8.57
N GLN A 127 3.02 -15.02 9.35
CA GLN A 127 3.67 -13.74 9.24
C GLN A 127 4.47 -13.72 7.94
N ILE A 128 3.80 -13.36 6.84
CA ILE A 128 4.47 -12.99 5.60
C ILE A 128 5.30 -11.74 5.93
N LYS A 129 6.61 -11.91 6.14
CA LYS A 129 7.53 -10.79 6.32
C LYS A 129 7.81 -10.15 4.97
N CYS A 130 7.02 -9.15 4.62
CA CYS A 130 7.32 -8.26 3.51
C CYS A 130 8.31 -7.18 3.98
N LEU A 131 9.49 -7.14 3.37
CA LEU A 131 10.47 -6.08 3.60
C LEU A 131 10.42 -5.11 2.43
N PRO A 132 10.40 -3.79 2.67
CA PRO A 132 10.51 -2.82 1.60
C PRO A 132 11.90 -2.93 0.95
N ALA A 133 11.93 -2.86 -0.37
CA ALA A 133 13.18 -2.80 -1.10
C ALA A 133 13.90 -1.48 -0.79
N ILE A 134 15.04 -1.58 -0.12
CA ILE A 134 15.87 -0.42 0.19
C ILE A 134 16.62 -0.02 -1.08
N ASN A 135 16.50 1.25 -1.49
CA ASN A 135 17.35 1.81 -2.54
C ASN A 135 18.81 1.66 -2.14
N PHE A 136 19.51 0.90 -2.98
CA PHE A 136 20.87 0.50 -2.74
C PHE A 136 21.85 1.68 -2.73
N VAL A 137 21.66 2.63 -3.65
CA VAL A 137 22.52 3.80 -3.81
C VAL A 137 22.17 4.83 -2.73
N GLN A 138 23.09 5.01 -1.77
CA GLN A 138 22.92 5.97 -0.65
C GLN A 138 24.04 7.01 -0.58
N LYS A 139 25.19 6.71 -1.19
CA LYS A 139 26.33 7.62 -1.32
C LYS A 139 26.72 7.67 -2.79
N ILE A 140 27.01 8.87 -3.29
CA ILE A 140 27.34 9.11 -4.68
C ILE A 140 28.63 9.93 -4.73
N GLY A 141 29.58 9.52 -5.57
CA GLY A 141 30.75 10.30 -5.94
C GLY A 141 30.69 10.64 -7.42
N VAL A 142 30.86 11.91 -7.75
CA VAL A 142 30.90 12.39 -9.14
C VAL A 142 32.33 12.69 -9.52
N TYR A 143 32.80 12.02 -10.57
CA TYR A 143 34.14 12.16 -11.12
C TYR A 143 34.07 12.75 -12.53
N GLU A 144 34.95 13.71 -12.79
CA GLU A 144 35.08 14.39 -14.05
C GLU A 144 36.22 13.80 -14.88
N SER A 145 35.94 13.63 -16.16
CA SER A 145 36.91 13.44 -17.22
C SER A 145 36.63 14.45 -18.33
N LYS A 146 37.55 14.57 -19.32
CA LYS A 146 37.43 15.52 -20.43
C LYS A 146 36.14 15.33 -21.24
N ASN A 147 35.74 14.08 -21.46
CA ASN A 147 34.63 13.75 -22.35
C ASN A 147 33.40 13.19 -21.61
N ARG A 148 33.55 12.80 -20.33
CA ARG A 148 32.54 12.06 -19.58
C ARG A 148 32.51 12.44 -18.11
N TYR A 149 31.34 12.38 -17.50
CA TYR A 149 31.18 12.25 -16.06
C TYR A 149 30.97 10.78 -15.70
N PHE A 150 31.64 10.36 -14.63
CA PHE A 150 31.42 9.06 -14.00
C PHE A 150 30.76 9.28 -12.65
N VAL A 151 29.53 8.80 -12.49
CA VAL A 151 28.79 8.88 -11.24
C VAL A 151 28.81 7.51 -10.58
N VAL A 152 29.52 7.40 -9.45
CA VAL A 152 29.70 6.15 -8.72
C VAL A 152 28.77 6.15 -7.52
N GLY A 153 27.82 5.22 -7.50
CA GLY A 153 26.85 5.01 -6.43
C GLY A 153 27.29 3.85 -5.56
N SER A 154 27.30 4.03 -4.25
CA SER A 154 27.61 3.00 -3.27
C SER A 154 26.53 2.90 -2.21
N ASN A 155 26.48 1.76 -1.54
CA ASN A 155 25.74 1.64 -0.29
C ASN A 155 26.45 2.39 0.85
N ASN A 156 25.79 2.46 2.01
CA ASN A 156 26.35 3.11 3.19
C ASN A 156 27.64 2.43 3.67
N ALA A 157 27.70 1.10 3.57
CA ALA A 157 28.82 0.25 3.98
C ALA A 157 29.97 0.17 2.97
N ARG A 158 29.84 0.77 1.77
CA ARG A 158 30.86 0.77 0.70
C ARG A 158 31.30 -0.62 0.22
N THR A 159 30.41 -1.60 0.27
CA THR A 159 30.70 -2.99 -0.14
C THR A 159 30.35 -3.29 -1.59
N LYS A 160 29.39 -2.55 -2.14
CA LYS A 160 28.88 -2.71 -3.49
C LYS A 160 28.86 -1.34 -4.16
N TYR A 161 29.01 -1.33 -5.47
CA TYR A 161 29.06 -0.11 -6.29
C TYR A 161 28.27 -0.28 -7.59
N ARG A 162 27.76 0.84 -8.11
CA ARG A 162 27.21 0.97 -9.47
C ARG A 162 27.78 2.22 -10.11
N ILE A 163 27.92 2.22 -11.43
CA ILE A 163 28.54 3.33 -12.17
C ILE A 163 27.57 3.80 -13.25
N LEU A 164 27.34 5.11 -13.32
CA LEU A 164 26.70 5.76 -14.46
C LEU A 164 27.76 6.54 -15.24
N LYS A 165 27.65 6.47 -16.56
CA LYS A 165 28.47 7.24 -17.49
C LYS A 165 27.58 8.27 -18.17
N ILE A 166 27.99 9.53 -18.12
CA ILE A 166 27.28 10.64 -18.76
C ILE A 166 28.25 11.28 -19.75
N ASP A 167 27.88 11.39 -21.02
CA ASP A 167 28.74 12.04 -22.01
C ASP A 167 28.65 13.57 -21.88
N ARG A 168 29.77 14.24 -22.18
CA ARG A 168 29.90 15.73 -22.12
C ARG A 168 30.07 16.36 -23.51
N THR A 169 30.18 15.55 -24.55
CA THR A 169 30.46 15.97 -25.92
C THR A 169 29.23 16.53 -26.62
N GLU A 170 28.05 16.02 -26.29
CA GLU A 170 26.78 16.47 -26.85
C GLU A 170 26.16 17.53 -25.93
N GLY A 171 26.01 18.76 -26.43
CA GLY A 171 25.44 19.86 -25.65
C GLY A 171 23.91 19.86 -25.59
N HIS A 172 23.25 19.17 -26.52
CA HIS A 172 21.80 19.25 -26.70
C HIS A 172 21.02 18.08 -26.16
N ASP A 173 21.59 16.87 -26.07
CA ASP A 173 20.87 15.68 -25.62
C ASP A 173 21.58 15.02 -24.44
N LEU A 174 20.78 14.43 -23.54
CA LEU A 174 21.28 13.77 -22.34
C LEU A 174 21.50 12.28 -22.61
N THR A 175 22.76 11.92 -22.85
CA THR A 175 23.23 10.54 -23.03
C THR A 175 23.77 10.00 -21.72
N ILE A 176 22.96 9.17 -21.06
CA ILE A 176 23.31 8.47 -19.83
C ILE A 176 23.30 6.98 -20.12
N VAL A 177 24.40 6.32 -19.78
CA VAL A 177 24.57 4.87 -19.87
C VAL A 177 24.68 4.30 -18.46
N ASP A 178 23.76 3.41 -18.12
CA ASP A 178 23.78 2.60 -16.91
C ASP A 178 24.09 1.15 -17.29
N ASP A 179 25.22 0.64 -16.84
CA ASP A 179 25.64 -0.74 -17.11
C ASP A 179 24.79 -1.75 -16.31
N ARG A 180 24.02 -1.30 -15.30
CA ARG A 180 23.17 -2.11 -14.41
C ARG A 180 23.90 -3.24 -13.65
N VAL A 181 25.22 -3.26 -13.69
CA VAL A 181 26.10 -4.23 -13.02
C VAL A 181 26.45 -3.75 -11.61
N GLU A 182 26.52 -4.69 -10.67
CA GLU A 182 27.04 -4.47 -9.31
C GLU A 182 28.54 -4.78 -9.29
N TYR A 183 29.34 -3.81 -8.83
CA TYR A 183 30.78 -3.91 -8.75
C TYR A 183 31.24 -4.05 -7.29
N THR A 184 32.35 -4.75 -7.09
CA THR A 184 33.18 -4.61 -5.88
C THR A 184 34.05 -3.37 -5.99
N GLU A 185 34.71 -2.96 -4.90
CA GLU A 185 35.58 -1.77 -4.91
C GLU A 185 36.72 -1.90 -5.93
N LEU A 186 37.37 -3.06 -6.00
CA LEU A 186 38.47 -3.34 -6.93
C LEU A 186 37.97 -3.35 -8.38
N ASP A 187 36.85 -4.02 -8.65
CA ASP A 187 36.26 -4.10 -9.99
C ASP A 187 35.78 -2.73 -10.49
N MET A 188 35.30 -1.89 -9.57
CA MET A 188 34.90 -0.52 -9.85
C MET A 188 36.11 0.32 -10.29
N ILE A 189 37.22 0.25 -9.55
CA ILE A 189 38.46 0.97 -9.91
C ILE A 189 38.98 0.48 -11.27
N ASN A 190 38.97 -0.83 -11.51
CA ASN A 190 39.38 -1.41 -12.78
C ASN A 190 38.49 -0.92 -13.93
N SER A 191 37.17 -0.90 -13.74
CA SER A 191 36.21 -0.44 -14.75
C SER A 191 36.34 1.05 -15.06
N LEU A 192 36.62 1.87 -14.04
CA LEU A 192 36.92 3.29 -14.23
C LEU A 192 38.22 3.48 -15.02
N ASN A 193 39.26 2.71 -14.71
CA ASN A 193 40.55 2.79 -15.40
C ASN A 193 40.48 2.30 -16.85
N VAL A 194 39.67 1.28 -17.16
CA VAL A 194 39.43 0.83 -18.55
C VAL A 194 38.71 1.91 -19.36
N GLY A 195 37.81 2.67 -18.73
CA GLY A 195 37.11 3.80 -19.36
C GLY A 195 37.98 5.04 -19.61
N LEU A 196 39.20 5.09 -19.07
CA LEU A 196 40.13 6.20 -19.24
C LEU A 196 41.18 5.86 -20.28
N HIS A 197 41.38 6.73 -21.27
CA HIS A 197 42.59 6.68 -22.07
C HIS A 197 43.82 6.94 -21.18
N ARG A 198 44.92 6.22 -21.44
CA ARG A 198 46.13 6.01 -20.60
C ARG A 198 46.75 7.23 -19.88
N ASN A 199 46.29 8.46 -20.11
CA ASN A 199 46.80 9.71 -19.51
C ASN A 199 45.72 10.62 -18.89
N THR A 200 44.50 10.14 -18.62
CA THR A 200 43.42 10.99 -18.08
C THR A 200 43.20 10.71 -16.60
N SER A 201 43.44 11.70 -15.74
CA SER A 201 43.14 11.61 -14.31
C SER A 201 41.64 11.84 -14.06
N LEU A 202 41.04 11.00 -13.21
CA LEU A 202 39.69 11.23 -12.71
C LEU A 202 39.73 12.21 -11.54
N ASN A 203 39.12 13.36 -11.73
CA ASN A 203 39.02 14.36 -10.66
C ASN A 203 37.65 14.22 -9.98
N LYS A 204 37.64 13.99 -8.67
CA LYS A 204 36.40 13.96 -7.91
C LYS A 204 35.91 15.38 -7.67
N ILE A 205 34.77 15.76 -8.26
CA ILE A 205 34.20 17.11 -8.07
C ILE A 205 33.31 17.16 -6.84
N ALA A 206 32.43 16.17 -6.69
CA ALA A 206 31.34 16.24 -5.73
C ALA A 206 31.10 14.91 -5.03
N SER A 207 30.64 15.00 -3.78
CA SER A 207 30.04 13.88 -3.05
C SER A 207 28.60 14.24 -2.73
N ALA A 208 27.70 13.28 -2.91
CA ALA A 208 26.27 13.46 -2.75
C ALA A 208 25.63 12.23 -2.10
N PHE A 209 24.38 12.38 -1.67
CA PHE A 209 23.55 11.34 -1.07
C PHE A 209 22.42 10.86 -2.00
N GLY A 210 22.20 11.57 -3.11
CA GLY A 210 21.16 11.25 -4.08
C GLY A 210 21.19 12.22 -5.26
N ILE A 211 20.63 11.77 -6.39
CA ILE A 211 20.39 12.61 -7.57
C ILE A 211 18.93 13.06 -7.48
N VAL A 212 18.70 14.38 -7.49
CA VAL A 212 17.34 14.95 -7.54
C VAL A 212 16.77 14.75 -8.95
N GLY A 213 17.59 14.98 -9.97
CA GLY A 213 17.26 14.78 -11.37
C GLY A 213 18.10 15.68 -12.27
N PHE A 214 17.65 15.81 -13.52
CA PHE A 214 18.32 16.57 -14.56
C PHE A 214 17.36 17.65 -15.08
N VAL A 215 17.88 18.86 -15.28
CA VAL A 215 17.10 19.97 -15.83
C VAL A 215 17.80 20.52 -17.07
N ARG A 216 17.05 20.68 -18.15
CA ARG A 216 17.50 21.34 -19.36
C ARG A 216 17.18 22.83 -19.27
N LEU A 217 18.20 23.67 -19.33
CA LEU A 217 18.06 25.11 -19.52
C LEU A 217 18.50 25.49 -20.96
N LEU A 218 18.75 26.76 -21.22
CA LEU A 218 19.04 27.23 -22.58
C LEU A 218 20.44 26.81 -23.04
N GLU A 219 21.41 26.81 -22.13
CA GLU A 219 22.80 26.48 -22.45
C GLU A 219 23.12 24.98 -22.37
N GLY A 220 22.26 24.18 -21.74
CA GLY A 220 22.45 22.73 -21.63
C GLY A 220 21.78 22.10 -20.42
N TYR A 221 22.20 20.88 -20.11
CA TYR A 221 21.69 20.13 -18.96
C TYR A 221 22.50 20.40 -17.69
N TYR A 222 21.77 20.49 -16.58
CA TYR A 222 22.31 20.55 -15.24
C TYR A 222 21.87 19.31 -14.47
N MET A 223 22.81 18.70 -13.76
CA MET A 223 22.56 17.62 -12.81
C MET A 223 22.44 18.22 -11.41
N ILE A 224 21.35 17.88 -10.72
CA ILE A 224 21.07 18.39 -9.37
C ILE A 224 21.33 17.26 -8.37
N LEU A 225 22.20 17.52 -7.40
CA LEU A 225 22.65 16.56 -6.40
C LEU A 225 22.29 17.02 -4.98
N ILE A 226 22.01 16.06 -4.11
CA ILE A 226 21.81 16.29 -2.68
C ILE A 226 23.17 16.16 -1.98
N THR A 227 23.78 17.26 -1.54
CA THR A 227 25.11 17.23 -0.91
C THR A 227 25.04 17.02 0.59
N LYS A 228 23.97 17.50 1.24
CA LYS A 228 23.72 17.25 2.67
C LYS A 228 22.28 16.87 2.94
N ARG A 229 22.10 16.04 3.96
CA ARG A 229 20.80 15.56 4.44
C ARG A 229 20.81 15.38 5.95
N ARG A 230 19.64 15.54 6.57
CA ARG A 230 19.43 15.33 8.01
C ARG A 230 18.32 14.32 8.25
N ARG A 231 18.48 13.46 9.26
CA ARG A 231 17.40 12.57 9.74
C ARG A 231 16.33 13.39 10.44
N VAL A 232 15.06 13.20 10.08
CA VAL A 232 13.95 13.98 10.66
C VAL A 232 12.93 13.11 11.37
N ALA A 233 12.63 11.93 10.84
CA ALA A 233 11.67 11.02 11.45
C ALA A 233 12.09 9.57 11.24
N VAL A 234 11.71 8.72 12.18
CA VAL A 234 11.83 7.26 12.07
C VAL A 234 10.43 6.68 12.19
N ILE A 235 9.97 5.96 11.18
CA ILE A 235 8.69 5.26 11.17
C ILE A 235 8.99 3.77 11.25
N GLY A 236 8.91 3.22 12.46
CA GLY A 236 9.30 1.83 12.71
C GLY A 236 10.79 1.59 12.48
N ARG A 237 11.15 0.94 11.37
CA ARG A 237 12.56 0.74 10.99
C ARG A 237 13.03 1.70 9.90
N GLU A 238 12.11 2.44 9.31
CA GLU A 238 12.41 3.28 8.16
C GLU A 238 12.76 4.70 8.57
N ILE A 239 13.74 5.27 7.88
CA ILE A 239 14.28 6.58 8.21
C ILE A 239 13.93 7.56 7.11
N ILE A 240 13.36 8.71 7.50
CA ILE A 240 13.06 9.81 6.61
C ILE A 240 14.10 10.92 6.78
N TYR A 241 14.57 11.43 5.65
CA TYR A 241 15.60 12.46 5.56
C TYR A 241 15.03 13.75 4.98
N LYS A 242 15.51 14.87 5.49
CA LYS A 242 15.34 16.20 4.93
C LYS A 242 16.60 16.57 4.13
N ILE A 243 16.41 17.20 2.98
CA ILE A 243 17.49 17.80 2.20
C ILE A 243 17.96 19.06 2.92
N GLU A 244 19.26 19.21 3.13
CA GLU A 244 19.83 20.44 3.73
C GLU A 244 20.60 21.27 2.71
N ASP A 245 21.39 20.65 1.85
CA ASP A 245 22.12 21.35 0.80
C ASP A 245 22.01 20.58 -0.52
N THR A 246 21.97 21.35 -1.61
CA THR A 246 21.99 20.83 -2.97
C THR A 246 23.06 21.53 -3.80
N SER A 247 23.66 20.81 -4.75
CA SER A 247 24.58 21.39 -5.73
C SER A 247 24.10 21.12 -7.14
N MET A 248 24.29 22.08 -8.03
CA MET A 248 23.99 21.94 -9.46
C MET A 248 25.31 21.88 -10.24
N ILE A 249 25.44 20.88 -11.10
CA ILE A 249 26.62 20.68 -11.95
C ILE A 249 26.18 20.80 -13.41
N TYR A 250 26.83 21.68 -14.16
CA TYR A 250 26.64 21.78 -15.61
C TYR A 250 27.30 20.57 -16.30
N LEU A 251 26.55 19.88 -17.17
CA LEU A 251 27.01 18.63 -17.77
C LEU A 251 27.85 18.81 -19.06
N PRO A 252 27.45 19.62 -20.04
CA PRO A 252 28.24 19.79 -21.25
C PRO A 252 29.62 20.37 -20.96
N ASN A 253 30.58 20.09 -21.85
CA ASN A 253 31.88 20.75 -21.78
C ASN A 253 31.74 22.24 -22.15
N ASP A 254 32.46 23.12 -21.46
CA ASP A 254 32.46 24.57 -21.74
C ASP A 254 32.87 24.87 -23.20
N ALA A 255 33.64 23.98 -23.84
CA ALA A 255 34.00 24.11 -25.25
C ALA A 255 32.80 24.06 -26.22
N TYR A 256 31.69 23.41 -25.83
CA TYR A 256 30.47 23.29 -26.63
C TYR A 256 29.33 24.17 -26.10
N ARG A 257 29.62 25.01 -25.10
CA ARG A 257 28.64 25.88 -24.47
C ARG A 257 28.29 27.03 -25.39
N ILE A 258 27.02 27.12 -25.77
CA ILE A 258 26.49 28.27 -26.50
C ILE A 258 25.92 29.24 -25.46
N PRO A 259 26.58 30.37 -25.18
CA PRO A 259 26.15 31.28 -24.12
C PRO A 259 24.83 31.94 -24.48
N ASN A 260 23.92 32.04 -23.50
CA ASN A 260 22.63 32.69 -23.67
C ASN A 260 22.42 33.75 -22.58
N VAL A 261 22.05 34.96 -23.00
CA VAL A 261 21.82 36.11 -22.10
C VAL A 261 20.75 35.81 -21.03
N ASN A 262 19.78 34.95 -21.34
CA ASN A 262 18.68 34.63 -20.43
C ASN A 262 18.99 33.47 -19.46
N GLU A 263 20.06 32.71 -19.67
CA GLU A 263 20.44 31.59 -18.80
C GLU A 263 20.53 31.97 -17.31
N PRO A 264 21.26 33.03 -16.90
CA PRO A 264 21.37 33.40 -15.50
C PRO A 264 20.01 33.78 -14.89
N ARG A 265 19.05 34.25 -15.70
CA ARG A 265 17.69 34.53 -15.23
C ARG A 265 16.94 33.23 -14.92
N TYR A 266 17.02 32.22 -15.78
CA TYR A 266 16.40 30.92 -15.53
C TYR A 266 17.04 30.19 -14.36
N LEU A 267 18.37 30.25 -14.24
CA LEU A 267 19.09 29.72 -13.07
C LEU A 267 18.62 30.38 -11.77
N LYS A 268 18.49 31.71 -11.74
CA LYS A 268 17.96 32.43 -10.58
C LYS A 268 16.51 32.02 -10.24
N ILE A 269 15.66 31.85 -11.25
CA ILE A 269 14.27 31.39 -11.04
C ILE A 269 14.27 29.98 -10.45
N PHE A 270 15.10 29.08 -10.97
CA PHE A 270 15.18 27.72 -10.45
C PHE A 270 15.76 27.69 -9.03
N GLN A 271 16.82 28.44 -8.76
CA GLN A 271 17.43 28.59 -7.43
C GLN A 271 16.53 29.33 -6.43
N SER A 272 15.51 30.07 -6.89
CA SER A 272 14.49 30.65 -6.00
C SER A 272 13.63 29.58 -5.32
N VAL A 273 13.56 28.38 -5.89
CA VAL A 273 12.98 27.22 -5.23
C VAL A 273 14.00 26.68 -4.25
N ASP A 274 13.79 26.98 -2.97
CA ASP A 274 14.67 26.51 -1.92
C ASP A 274 14.49 25.01 -1.65
N LEU A 275 15.39 24.21 -2.21
CA LEU A 275 15.43 22.76 -2.03
C LEU A 275 15.82 22.34 -0.59
N SER A 276 16.34 23.25 0.23
CA SER A 276 16.81 22.95 1.60
C SER A 276 15.71 23.01 2.67
N SER A 277 14.61 23.71 2.45
CA SER A 277 13.62 23.94 3.50
C SER A 277 12.62 22.81 3.64
N ASN A 278 11.96 22.45 2.54
CA ASN A 278 10.68 21.71 2.58
C ASN A 278 10.68 20.41 1.78
N PHE A 279 11.86 19.82 1.53
CA PHE A 279 11.99 18.62 0.72
C PHE A 279 12.50 17.43 1.53
N TYR A 280 11.83 16.29 1.35
CA TYR A 280 12.05 15.09 2.12
C TYR A 280 12.09 13.86 1.22
N PHE A 281 12.85 12.86 1.63
CA PHE A 281 12.93 11.58 0.95
C PHE A 281 13.29 10.47 1.94
N SER A 282 13.13 9.22 1.52
CA SER A 282 13.69 8.07 2.20
C SER A 282 14.21 7.08 1.15
N TYR A 283 15.20 6.28 1.52
CA TYR A 283 15.69 5.21 0.66
C TYR A 283 14.84 3.95 0.76
N SER A 284 14.10 3.80 1.85
CA SER A 284 13.43 2.55 2.18
C SER A 284 11.92 2.73 2.33
N TYR A 285 11.48 3.93 2.74
CA TYR A 285 10.07 4.25 2.89
C TYR A 285 9.57 5.09 1.73
N ASP A 286 8.41 4.75 1.18
CA ASP A 286 7.76 5.59 0.19
C ASP A 286 7.00 6.73 0.88
N VAL A 287 7.66 7.90 0.94
CA VAL A 287 7.10 9.14 1.52
C VAL A 287 5.95 9.72 0.69
N THR A 288 5.70 9.21 -0.51
CA THR A 288 4.63 9.72 -1.40
C THR A 288 3.26 9.12 -1.09
N HIS A 289 3.23 8.00 -0.37
CA HIS A 289 2.01 7.31 0.03
C HIS A 289 1.74 7.44 1.53
N THR A 290 0.47 7.22 1.89
CA THR A 290 0.05 7.07 3.29
C THR A 290 0.59 5.77 3.88
N LEU A 291 0.68 5.72 5.20
CA LEU A 291 1.03 4.51 5.92
C LEU A 291 0.08 3.34 5.58
N GLN A 292 -1.21 3.62 5.41
CA GLN A 292 -2.21 2.61 5.05
C GLN A 292 -1.85 1.92 3.72
N VAL A 293 -1.52 2.69 2.69
CA VAL A 293 -1.15 2.12 1.38
C VAL A 293 0.17 1.36 1.51
N ASN A 294 1.18 1.95 2.14
CA ASN A 294 2.48 1.30 2.34
C ASN A 294 2.36 -0.04 3.10
N MET A 295 1.43 -0.16 4.05
CA MET A 295 1.17 -1.41 4.78
C MET A 295 0.29 -2.40 4.00
N SER A 296 -0.56 -1.91 3.09
CA SER A 296 -1.40 -2.77 2.24
C SER A 296 -0.62 -3.56 1.18
N ILE A 297 0.56 -3.10 0.78
CA ILE A 297 1.40 -3.79 -0.22
C ILE A 297 1.76 -5.22 0.25
N ALA A 298 1.90 -5.42 1.56
CA ALA A 298 2.15 -6.73 2.16
C ALA A 298 0.96 -7.71 2.06
N GLN A 299 -0.25 -7.22 1.78
CA GLN A 299 -1.48 -8.03 1.70
C GLN A 299 -1.74 -8.61 0.30
N ASN A 300 -1.05 -8.11 -0.73
CA ASN A 300 -1.19 -8.59 -2.11
C ASN A 300 -0.29 -9.79 -2.44
N VAL A 301 0.37 -10.38 -1.44
CA VAL A 301 1.15 -11.61 -1.62
C VAL A 301 0.19 -12.80 -1.71
N PRO A 302 0.30 -13.68 -2.71
CA PRO A 302 -0.56 -14.85 -2.81
C PRO A 302 -0.48 -15.72 -1.55
N ASN A 303 -1.64 -16.04 -0.95
CA ASN A 303 -1.75 -16.90 0.23
C ASN A 303 -1.31 -18.36 -0.02
N ASP A 304 -0.98 -18.72 -1.26
CA ASP A 304 -0.63 -20.09 -1.68
C ASP A 304 0.83 -20.50 -1.40
N LEU A 305 1.64 -19.65 -0.74
CA LEU A 305 3.00 -20.01 -0.36
C LEU A 305 3.08 -20.42 1.12
N SER A 306 2.99 -21.72 1.35
CA SER A 306 3.33 -22.36 2.62
C SER A 306 4.86 -22.37 2.83
N GLY A 307 5.40 -21.32 3.44
CA GLY A 307 6.81 -21.25 3.83
C GLY A 307 7.22 -19.90 4.40
N ASP A 308 8.30 -19.87 5.18
CA ASP A 308 8.91 -18.68 5.80
C ASP A 308 9.64 -17.82 4.74
N THR A 309 8.90 -17.34 3.74
CA THR A 309 9.46 -16.68 2.55
C THR A 309 9.43 -15.15 2.74
N VAL A 310 10.58 -14.50 2.59
CA VAL A 310 10.71 -13.04 2.67
C VAL A 310 10.43 -12.43 1.30
N PHE A 311 9.42 -11.58 1.20
CA PHE A 311 9.09 -10.86 -0.03
C PHE A 311 9.72 -9.47 0.00
N VAL A 312 10.43 -9.12 -1.08
CA VAL A 312 10.97 -7.78 -1.29
C VAL A 312 10.10 -7.07 -2.32
N THR A 313 9.43 -6.00 -1.88
CA THR A 313 8.52 -5.22 -2.74
C THR A 313 9.03 -3.79 -2.91
N ARG A 314 9.01 -3.28 -4.14
CA ARG A 314 9.21 -1.84 -4.42
C ARG A 314 7.84 -1.20 -4.55
N SER A 315 7.56 -0.19 -3.73
CA SER A 315 6.35 0.61 -3.88
C SER A 315 6.39 1.38 -5.21
N CYS A 316 5.28 1.36 -5.93
CA CYS A 316 5.05 2.30 -7.03
C CYS A 316 4.65 3.64 -6.40
N PRO A 317 5.40 4.74 -6.58
CA PRO A 317 5.13 6.00 -5.90
C PRO A 317 3.89 6.73 -6.44
N ASN A 318 3.25 7.54 -5.59
CA ASN A 318 2.13 8.38 -6.00
C ASN A 318 2.67 9.60 -6.75
N LYS A 319 2.49 9.62 -8.08
CA LYS A 319 2.97 10.69 -8.96
C LYS A 319 2.42 12.09 -8.63
N ILE A 320 1.35 12.19 -7.84
CA ILE A 320 0.80 13.48 -7.39
C ILE A 320 1.77 14.16 -6.40
N PHE A 321 2.43 13.37 -5.55
CA PHE A 321 3.32 13.86 -4.48
C PHE A 321 4.81 13.71 -4.81
N VAL A 322 5.17 13.13 -5.96
CA VAL A 322 6.55 13.12 -6.47
C VAL A 322 6.86 14.49 -7.08
N TRP A 323 7.65 15.29 -6.39
CA TRP A 323 8.00 16.63 -6.84
C TRP A 323 8.96 16.60 -8.05
N ASN A 324 9.97 15.73 -8.00
CA ASN A 324 11.02 15.63 -9.02
C ASN A 324 10.65 14.73 -10.22
N ASP A 325 9.37 14.41 -10.43
CA ASP A 325 8.93 13.53 -11.53
C ASP A 325 9.32 14.10 -12.90
N TYR A 326 9.20 15.42 -13.08
CA TYR A 326 9.62 16.11 -14.30
C TYR A 326 11.15 16.05 -14.51
N LEU A 327 11.93 16.22 -13.44
CA LEU A 327 13.40 16.20 -13.49
C LEU A 327 13.96 14.81 -13.81
N LEU A 328 13.16 13.76 -13.64
CA LEU A 328 13.53 12.38 -13.90
C LEU A 328 12.96 11.85 -15.23
N LYS A 329 12.11 12.63 -15.92
CA LYS A 329 11.35 12.19 -17.09
C LYS A 329 12.23 11.56 -18.18
N ASP A 330 13.33 12.21 -18.55
CA ASP A 330 14.16 11.79 -19.69
C ASP A 330 15.08 10.61 -19.36
N VAL A 331 15.14 10.23 -18.08
CA VAL A 331 16.16 9.34 -17.52
C VAL A 331 15.55 8.11 -16.83
N ARG A 332 14.27 8.18 -16.45
CA ARG A 332 13.54 7.13 -15.72
C ARG A 332 13.61 5.76 -16.37
N ASP A 333 13.52 5.70 -17.70
CA ASP A 333 13.52 4.43 -18.45
C ASP A 333 14.94 3.88 -18.69
N LYS A 334 15.95 4.75 -18.64
CA LYS A 334 17.36 4.40 -18.87
C LYS A 334 17.99 3.83 -17.59
N LEU A 335 17.72 4.45 -16.45
CA LEU A 335 18.36 4.13 -15.17
C LEU A 335 17.77 2.91 -14.46
N HIS A 336 18.61 2.24 -13.69
CA HIS A 336 18.17 1.29 -12.68
C HIS A 336 17.36 2.00 -11.57
N PRO A 337 16.30 1.37 -11.04
CA PRO A 337 15.45 1.96 -9.98
C PRO A 337 16.19 2.41 -8.71
N ASP A 338 17.38 1.85 -8.42
CA ASP A 338 18.18 2.27 -7.25
C ASP A 338 18.72 3.69 -7.34
N TRP A 339 18.90 4.22 -8.55
CA TRP A 339 19.30 5.61 -8.77
C TRP A 339 18.13 6.59 -8.62
N ILE A 340 16.90 6.08 -8.70
CA ILE A 340 15.70 6.89 -8.71
C ILE A 340 15.27 7.13 -7.27
N LEU A 341 15.40 8.39 -6.84
CA LEU A 341 14.99 8.85 -5.53
C LEU A 341 13.79 9.78 -5.66
N ASN A 342 12.64 9.36 -5.14
CA ASN A 342 11.45 10.21 -5.14
C ASN A 342 11.53 11.21 -3.98
N ILE A 343 11.29 12.49 -4.28
CA ILE A 343 11.33 13.57 -3.31
C ILE A 343 9.93 14.13 -3.14
N MET A 344 9.53 14.29 -1.88
CA MET A 344 8.27 14.88 -1.47
C MET A 344 8.48 16.33 -1.03
N HIS A 345 7.58 17.22 -1.47
CA HIS A 345 7.55 18.62 -1.04
C HIS A 345 6.45 18.83 0.01
N GLY A 346 6.79 19.45 1.14
CA GLY A 346 5.83 19.74 2.20
C GLY A 346 6.49 19.88 3.55
N PHE A 347 6.03 19.13 4.55
CA PHE A 347 6.53 19.22 5.92
C PHE A 347 6.56 17.84 6.57
N ILE A 348 7.64 17.55 7.31
CA ILE A 348 7.72 16.39 8.20
C ILE A 348 8.36 16.84 9.50
N SER A 349 7.73 16.46 10.61
CA SER A 349 8.32 16.60 11.94
C SER A 349 7.88 15.44 12.83
N GLN A 350 8.80 14.96 13.66
CA GLN A 350 8.55 13.93 14.66
C GLN A 350 8.91 14.48 16.03
N SER A 351 8.05 14.23 17.00
CA SER A 351 8.25 14.60 18.40
C SER A 351 8.04 13.38 19.29
N ASN A 352 8.91 13.24 20.30
CA ASN A 352 8.78 12.21 21.33
C ASN A 352 8.07 12.82 22.54
N VAL A 353 6.97 12.22 22.96
CA VAL A 353 6.15 12.66 24.08
C VAL A 353 5.96 11.48 25.04
N SER A 354 6.08 11.73 26.34
CA SER A 354 5.76 10.72 27.35
C SER A 354 4.33 10.89 27.84
N ILE A 355 3.49 9.87 27.67
CA ILE A 355 2.10 9.85 28.12
C ILE A 355 1.96 8.68 29.11
N PHE A 356 1.61 8.97 30.36
CA PHE A 356 1.53 7.96 31.45
C PHE A 356 2.78 7.08 31.58
N GLY A 357 3.97 7.66 31.41
CA GLY A 357 5.24 6.95 31.47
C GLY A 357 5.59 6.12 30.22
N ARG A 358 4.75 6.15 29.17
CA ARG A 358 5.01 5.49 27.89
C ARG A 358 5.57 6.48 26.87
N PRO A 359 6.73 6.19 26.24
CA PRO A 359 7.26 7.04 25.17
C PRO A 359 6.47 6.80 23.88
N ILE A 360 5.85 7.85 23.37
CA ILE A 360 5.05 7.86 22.15
C ILE A 360 5.67 8.84 21.17
N TYR A 361 5.92 8.37 19.95
CA TYR A 361 6.37 9.21 18.86
C TYR A 361 5.16 9.68 18.05
N ILE A 362 5.00 10.99 17.95
CA ILE A 362 4.00 11.63 17.10
C ILE A 362 4.73 12.21 15.90
N THR A 363 4.35 11.76 14.71
CA THR A 363 4.92 12.21 13.44
C THR A 363 3.82 12.88 12.64
N LEU A 364 4.05 14.11 12.19
CA LEU A 364 3.16 14.82 11.30
C LEU A 364 3.84 14.93 9.93
N ILE A 365 3.15 14.46 8.89
CA ILE A 365 3.58 14.54 7.50
C ILE A 365 2.55 15.34 6.73
N ALA A 366 2.96 16.40 6.06
CA ALA A 366 2.15 17.13 5.09
C ALA A 366 2.81 17.01 3.72
N ARG A 367 2.09 16.47 2.73
CA ARG A 367 2.54 16.29 1.35
C ARG A 367 1.79 17.26 0.45
N ARG A 368 2.50 18.07 -0.30
CA ARG A 368 1.92 19.03 -1.25
C ARG A 368 1.91 18.43 -2.66
N SER A 369 0.75 18.51 -3.31
CA SER A 369 0.60 18.07 -4.70
C SER A 369 1.46 18.89 -5.66
N ASN A 370 2.04 18.20 -6.63
CA ASN A 370 2.72 18.78 -7.79
C ASN A 370 1.73 19.12 -8.92
N ARG A 371 0.48 18.64 -8.84
CA ARG A 371 -0.54 18.87 -9.86
C ARG A 371 -1.22 20.22 -9.67
N TYR A 372 -1.54 20.87 -10.80
CA TYR A 372 -2.14 22.21 -10.86
C TYR A 372 -1.51 23.22 -9.87
N ALA A 373 -0.19 23.13 -9.69
CA ALA A 373 0.54 23.92 -8.71
C ALA A 373 0.65 25.39 -9.14
N GLY A 374 0.56 26.29 -8.16
CA GLY A 374 0.77 27.73 -8.36
C GLY A 374 0.43 28.51 -7.11
N THR A 375 0.54 29.84 -7.19
CA THR A 375 0.13 30.70 -6.08
C THR A 375 -1.39 30.67 -5.94
N ARG A 376 -1.89 30.83 -4.71
CA ARG A 376 -3.33 30.82 -4.39
C ARG A 376 -4.15 31.79 -5.23
N PHE A 377 -3.56 32.83 -5.80
CA PHE A 377 -4.27 33.80 -6.63
C PHE A 377 -4.32 33.42 -8.11
N LEU A 378 -3.38 32.62 -8.59
CA LEU A 378 -3.28 32.21 -10.00
C LEU A 378 -3.90 30.84 -10.27
N LYS A 379 -3.97 29.96 -9.26
CA LYS A 379 -4.41 28.56 -9.39
C LYS A 379 -5.41 28.20 -8.30
N ARG A 380 -6.68 28.54 -8.55
CA ARG A 380 -7.84 28.16 -7.75
C ARG A 380 -8.74 27.24 -8.56
N GLY A 381 -9.58 26.49 -7.86
CA GLY A 381 -10.44 25.50 -8.49
C GLY A 381 -9.70 24.22 -8.89
N ALA A 382 -10.31 23.51 -9.84
CA ALA A 382 -9.78 22.32 -10.48
C ALA A 382 -9.51 22.61 -11.96
N ASN A 383 -8.57 21.87 -12.55
CA ASN A 383 -8.40 21.86 -14.00
C ASN A 383 -9.39 20.89 -14.68
N LYS A 384 -9.37 20.84 -16.01
CA LYS A 384 -10.22 19.92 -16.80
C LYS A 384 -9.95 18.44 -16.53
N ASN A 385 -8.83 18.11 -15.89
CA ASN A 385 -8.46 16.75 -15.53
C ASN A 385 -8.92 16.38 -14.10
N GLY A 386 -9.63 17.27 -13.40
CA GLY A 386 -10.06 17.07 -12.01
C GLY A 386 -8.98 17.34 -10.95
N GLU A 387 -7.79 17.79 -11.35
CA GLU A 387 -6.71 18.08 -10.41
C GLU A 387 -6.96 19.42 -9.71
N VAL A 388 -7.09 19.36 -8.39
CA VAL A 388 -7.40 20.50 -7.54
C VAL A 388 -6.14 21.29 -7.20
N GLY A 389 -6.22 22.62 -7.30
CA GLY A 389 -5.12 23.50 -6.92
C GLY A 389 -4.87 23.51 -5.43
N ASN A 390 -3.59 23.58 -5.03
CA ASN A 390 -3.17 23.62 -3.62
C ASN A 390 -3.64 22.42 -2.78
N GLU A 391 -3.72 21.25 -3.39
CA GLU A 391 -3.98 20.01 -2.69
C GLU A 391 -2.81 19.64 -1.76
N VAL A 392 -3.15 19.35 -0.51
CA VAL A 392 -2.24 18.95 0.56
C VAL A 392 -2.86 17.80 1.34
N GLU A 393 -2.09 16.74 1.49
CA GLU A 393 -2.41 15.58 2.30
C GLU A 393 -1.67 15.71 3.64
N THR A 394 -2.39 15.68 4.75
CA THR A 394 -1.83 15.76 6.11
C THR A 394 -2.09 14.44 6.82
N GLU A 395 -1.04 13.79 7.27
CA GLU A 395 -1.08 12.51 7.96
C GLU A 395 -0.41 12.62 9.32
N GLN A 396 -1.15 12.25 10.36
CA GLN A 396 -0.66 12.10 11.70
C GLN A 396 -0.42 10.63 12.00
N ILE A 397 0.83 10.28 12.29
CA ILE A 397 1.25 8.92 12.66
C ILE A 397 1.64 8.91 14.12
N VAL A 398 1.08 7.98 14.89
CA VAL A 398 1.38 7.78 16.31
C VAL A 398 1.99 6.40 16.48
N GLN A 399 3.18 6.33 17.09
CA GLN A 399 3.91 5.09 17.34
C GLN A 399 4.14 4.90 18.83
N ASP A 400 3.65 3.79 19.37
CA ASP A 400 3.92 3.39 20.75
C ASP A 400 5.20 2.56 20.81
N HIS A 401 6.22 3.08 21.51
CA HIS A 401 7.49 2.42 21.78
C HIS A 401 7.57 1.85 23.21
N GLY A 402 6.43 1.66 23.88
CA GLY A 402 6.35 1.11 25.23
C GLY A 402 6.97 -0.27 25.38
N ALA A 403 7.94 -0.41 26.29
CA ALA A 403 8.66 -1.65 26.58
C ALA A 403 7.77 -2.77 27.16
N SER A 404 6.59 -2.45 27.70
CA SER A 404 5.64 -3.44 28.23
C SER A 404 4.96 -4.28 27.15
N CYS A 405 5.08 -3.89 25.87
CA CYS A 405 4.55 -4.61 24.73
C CYS A 405 5.65 -5.51 24.16
N GLN A 406 5.97 -6.64 24.82
CA GLN A 406 6.92 -7.60 24.28
C GLN A 406 6.52 -8.00 22.84
N ASN A 407 7.33 -7.54 21.88
CA ASN A 407 7.30 -7.78 20.43
C ASN A 407 6.30 -7.04 19.51
N ASN A 408 5.31 -6.29 20.01
CA ASN A 408 4.34 -5.62 19.11
C ASN A 408 4.44 -4.09 19.18
N MET A 409 4.88 -3.49 18.07
CA MET A 409 4.87 -2.05 17.87
C MET A 409 3.51 -1.63 17.31
N TYR A 410 2.76 -0.83 18.06
CA TYR A 410 1.49 -0.28 17.60
C TYR A 410 1.73 1.02 16.85
N ILE A 411 1.25 1.08 15.61
CA ILE A 411 1.28 2.28 14.78
C ILE A 411 -0.15 2.60 14.36
N SER A 412 -0.55 3.84 14.56
CA SER A 412 -1.80 4.39 14.03
C SER A 412 -1.50 5.51 13.04
N SER A 413 -2.29 5.62 11.98
CA SER A 413 -2.24 6.72 11.03
C SER A 413 -3.63 7.34 10.87
N PHE A 414 -3.69 8.66 10.83
CA PHE A 414 -4.90 9.43 10.59
C PHE A 414 -4.63 10.45 9.47
N LEU A 415 -5.49 10.45 8.45
CA LEU A 415 -5.34 11.23 7.24
C LEU A 415 -6.37 12.36 7.15
N GLN A 416 -5.94 13.52 6.69
CA GLN A 416 -6.79 14.66 6.33
C GLN A 416 -6.35 15.24 5.00
N MET A 417 -7.31 15.57 4.14
CA MET A 417 -7.07 16.22 2.85
C MET A 417 -7.53 17.68 2.90
N ARG A 418 -6.77 18.55 2.24
CA ARG A 418 -7.13 19.96 2.05
C ARG A 418 -6.79 20.35 0.61
N GLY A 419 -7.71 21.00 -0.09
CA GLY A 419 -7.47 21.53 -1.43
C GLY A 419 -8.33 22.74 -1.72
N SER A 420 -8.21 23.30 -2.93
CA SER A 420 -9.20 24.23 -3.46
C SER A 420 -10.56 23.53 -3.62
N VAL A 421 -11.64 24.32 -3.67
CA VAL A 421 -12.96 23.75 -3.96
C VAL A 421 -12.92 23.12 -5.35
N PRO A 422 -13.33 21.85 -5.50
CA PRO A 422 -13.28 21.14 -6.78
C PRO A 422 -14.32 21.73 -7.73
N GLY A 423 -13.87 22.66 -8.57
CA GLY A 423 -14.70 23.27 -9.60
C GLY A 423 -13.88 24.14 -10.54
N LEU A 424 -14.34 24.29 -11.78
CA LEU A 424 -13.72 25.18 -12.77
C LEU A 424 -14.15 26.61 -12.49
N TRP A 425 -13.48 27.23 -11.52
CA TRP A 425 -13.71 28.62 -11.14
C TRP A 425 -12.41 29.38 -11.11
N SER A 426 -12.47 30.59 -11.62
CA SER A 426 -11.39 31.57 -11.54
C SER A 426 -11.86 32.76 -10.72
N GLN A 427 -10.89 33.51 -10.22
CA GLN A 427 -11.13 34.73 -9.50
C GLN A 427 -10.23 35.80 -10.11
N ASP A 428 -10.85 36.90 -10.54
CA ASP A 428 -10.09 38.03 -11.05
C ASP A 428 -9.22 38.65 -9.94
N ILE A 429 -8.00 39.04 -10.32
CA ILE A 429 -6.92 39.46 -9.40
C ILE A 429 -6.95 40.98 -9.20
N SER A 430 -7.98 41.69 -9.69
CA SER A 430 -8.11 43.12 -9.51
C SER A 430 -8.04 43.49 -8.02
N LYS A 431 -6.94 44.15 -7.63
CA LYS A 431 -6.52 44.40 -6.23
C LYS A 431 -7.46 45.34 -5.45
N MET A 432 -8.58 45.75 -6.04
CA MET A 432 -9.35 46.91 -5.63
C MET A 432 -10.87 46.65 -5.61
N VAL A 433 -11.29 45.40 -5.35
CA VAL A 433 -12.70 45.09 -5.11
C VAL A 433 -12.85 44.43 -3.73
N PRO A 434 -13.71 44.95 -2.84
CA PRO A 434 -13.90 44.42 -1.48
C PRO A 434 -14.33 42.95 -1.45
N LYS A 435 -15.01 42.50 -2.52
CA LYS A 435 -15.43 41.12 -2.73
C LYS A 435 -15.25 40.74 -4.20
N PRO A 436 -14.09 40.16 -4.58
CA PRO A 436 -13.87 39.72 -5.94
C PRO A 436 -14.90 38.65 -6.34
N THR A 437 -15.52 38.82 -7.50
CA THR A 437 -16.54 37.91 -8.03
C THR A 437 -15.90 36.59 -8.45
N ILE A 438 -16.52 35.49 -8.07
CA ILE A 438 -16.16 34.15 -8.55
C ILE A 438 -16.84 33.96 -9.90
N SER A 439 -16.05 33.76 -10.95
CA SER A 439 -16.57 33.38 -12.27
C SER A 439 -16.46 31.87 -12.45
N PHE A 440 -17.59 31.22 -12.67
CA PHE A 440 -17.61 29.86 -13.19
C PHE A 440 -17.43 29.94 -14.70
N GLU A 441 -16.35 29.35 -15.21
CA GLU A 441 -16.01 29.46 -16.64
C GLU A 441 -16.88 28.56 -17.53
N LEU A 442 -17.54 27.56 -16.94
CA LEU A 442 -18.53 26.72 -17.60
C LEU A 442 -19.83 26.71 -16.79
N ILE A 443 -20.92 27.18 -17.40
CA ILE A 443 -22.30 26.91 -16.94
C ILE A 443 -22.82 25.82 -17.87
N ASP A 444 -22.46 24.58 -17.60
CA ASP A 444 -22.98 23.45 -18.37
C ASP A 444 -23.80 22.54 -17.42
N PRO A 445 -25.11 22.35 -17.70
CA PRO A 445 -25.99 21.51 -16.89
C PRO A 445 -25.63 20.02 -16.90
N PHE A 446 -24.68 19.59 -17.75
CA PHE A 446 -24.12 18.24 -17.80
C PHE A 446 -22.65 18.18 -17.36
N HIS A 447 -22.12 19.27 -16.79
CA HIS A 447 -20.71 19.33 -16.44
C HIS A 447 -20.42 18.61 -15.13
N GLU A 448 -19.87 17.41 -15.24
CA GLU A 448 -19.26 16.69 -14.11
C GLU A 448 -17.85 17.23 -13.87
N ILE A 449 -17.68 18.02 -12.81
CA ILE A 449 -16.38 18.08 -12.14
C ILE A 449 -16.32 16.85 -11.21
N PRO A 450 -15.40 15.88 -11.40
CA PRO A 450 -15.62 14.55 -10.85
C PRO A 450 -15.36 14.42 -9.35
N GLY A 451 -16.34 13.80 -8.69
CA GLY A 451 -16.28 13.02 -7.47
C GLY A 451 -17.22 11.80 -7.52
N GLU A 452 -17.60 11.34 -8.73
CA GLU A 452 -18.21 10.03 -8.99
C GLU A 452 -17.24 9.13 -9.77
#